data_AF-A0A842RDI1-F1
#
_entry.id   AF-A0A842RDI1-F1
#
_cell.length_a   1.000
_cell.length_b   1.000
_cell.length_c   1.000
_cell.angle_alpha   90.00
_cell.angle_beta   90.00
_cell.angle_gamma   90.00
#
_symmetry.space_group_name_H-M   'P 1'
#
loop_
_entity.id
_entity.type
_entity.pdbx_description
1 polymer ?
#
loop_
_entity_poly.entity_id
_entity_poly.type
_entity_poly.pdbx_seq_one_letter_code
_entity_poly.pdbx_strand_id
1 'polypeptide(L)'
;MSSARVPLKEITLTCKGCNKEITIPIYVDDLKTQVGGLWQVSYLHEDHVITLLLDKDLALRQHRASTIARKSQEEVSARATIAEKPATASTGPGTAATPASPQPRARASITLMLKTFGSRELEYVMKPVMTGDTVIVTGDMALLEIAISTLKLFVHKKELKINWYTETFVDPRDYDIIGIAEGLKDYYSTEVIMDLDEKKVVNGEPCDYCRKVLKGLEKMNETKAAKELKRRIVNVYRNTLWMHQI
;
A
#
# COMPACT_ATOMS: atom_id res chain seq x y z
N MET A 1 -7.47 -20.66 -30.40
CA MET A 1 -7.26 -19.67 -31.48
C MET A 1 -7.41 -18.30 -30.85
N SER A 2 -6.29 -17.62 -30.53
CA SER A 2 -6.34 -16.27 -29.96
C SER A 2 -6.76 -15.30 -31.06
N SER A 3 -7.95 -14.70 -30.92
CA SER A 3 -8.39 -13.60 -31.77
C SER A 3 -7.37 -12.47 -31.66
N ALA A 4 -6.72 -12.11 -32.77
CA ALA A 4 -5.82 -10.96 -32.80
C ALA A 4 -6.65 -9.71 -32.46
N ARG A 5 -6.27 -9.00 -31.38
CA ARG A 5 -6.88 -7.72 -31.03
C ARG A 5 -6.44 -6.69 -32.06
N VAL A 6 -7.39 -5.96 -32.64
CA VAL A 6 -7.11 -4.88 -33.59
C VAL A 6 -6.98 -3.57 -32.81
N PRO A 7 -5.86 -2.84 -32.92
CA PRO A 7 -5.70 -1.55 -32.23
C PRO A 7 -6.61 -0.50 -32.88
N LEU A 8 -7.22 0.36 -32.05
CA LEU A 8 -7.98 1.52 -32.50
C LEU A 8 -7.07 2.61 -33.06
N LYS A 9 -5.91 2.79 -32.42
CA LYS A 9 -4.93 3.82 -32.73
C LYS A 9 -3.57 3.45 -32.16
N GLU A 10 -2.52 3.92 -32.81
CA GLU A 10 -1.15 3.81 -32.30
C GLU A 10 -0.63 5.21 -31.98
N ILE A 11 0.04 5.35 -30.84
CA ILE A 11 0.62 6.61 -30.40
C ILE A 11 2.12 6.41 -30.23
N THR A 12 2.90 7.19 -30.97
CA THR A 12 4.37 7.20 -30.87
C THR A 12 4.82 8.35 -29.98
N LEU A 13 5.67 8.05 -28.99
CA LEU A 13 6.25 9.05 -28.10
C LEU A 13 7.62 8.60 -27.58
N THR A 14 8.41 9.54 -27.08
CA THR A 14 9.67 9.24 -26.39
C THR A 14 9.42 9.01 -24.91
N CYS A 15 9.77 7.83 -24.40
CA CYS A 15 9.66 7.53 -22.97
C CYS A 15 10.63 8.42 -22.18
N LYS A 16 10.12 9.24 -21.25
CA LYS A 16 10.96 10.12 -20.41
C LYS A 16 11.91 9.36 -19.47
N GLY A 17 11.63 8.09 -19.21
CA GLY A 17 12.45 7.25 -18.33
C GLY A 17 13.71 6.73 -19.02
N CYS A 18 13.55 6.09 -20.18
CA CYS A 18 14.64 5.44 -20.91
C CYS A 18 15.11 6.20 -22.17
N ASN A 19 14.48 7.33 -22.51
CA ASN A 19 14.75 8.14 -23.72
C ASN A 19 14.64 7.37 -25.06
N LYS A 20 13.90 6.26 -25.08
CA LYS A 20 13.61 5.49 -26.30
C LYS A 20 12.28 5.91 -26.90
N GLU A 21 12.21 5.89 -28.22
CA GLU A 21 10.95 6.02 -28.94
C GLU A 21 10.14 4.73 -28.84
N ILE A 22 8.87 4.86 -28.46
CA ILE A 22 7.96 3.73 -28.26
C ILE A 22 6.65 3.97 -29.00
N THR A 23 6.06 2.89 -29.51
CA THR A 23 4.75 2.90 -30.15
C THR A 23 3.77 2.13 -29.27
N ILE A 24 2.75 2.82 -28.76
CA ILE A 24 1.75 2.26 -27.86
C ILE A 24 0.47 1.98 -28.66
N PRO A 25 0.09 0.70 -28.87
CA PRO A 25 -1.20 0.36 -29.46
C PRO A 25 -2.31 0.54 -28.43
N ILE A 26 -3.40 1.19 -28.82
CA ILE A 26 -4.55 1.46 -27.95
C ILE A 26 -5.70 0.55 -28.34
N TYR A 27 -6.14 -0.27 -27.41
CA TYR A 27 -7.30 -1.15 -27.57
C TYR A 27 -8.52 -0.58 -26.85
N VAL A 28 -9.71 -0.97 -27.32
CA VAL A 28 -10.99 -0.56 -26.69
C VAL A 28 -10.99 -0.92 -25.20
N ASP A 29 -10.51 -2.11 -24.86
CA ASP A 29 -10.53 -2.66 -23.50
C ASP A 29 -9.60 -1.91 -22.52
N ASP A 30 -8.63 -1.16 -23.02
CA ASP A 30 -7.65 -0.44 -22.19
C ASP A 30 -8.10 0.99 -21.85
N LEU A 31 -9.17 1.48 -22.47
CA LEU A 31 -9.70 2.83 -22.28
C LEU A 31 -10.49 2.91 -20.96
N LYS A 32 -9.97 3.66 -20.00
CA LYS A 32 -10.68 4.02 -18.77
C LYS A 32 -11.26 5.42 -18.88
N THR A 33 -12.56 5.57 -18.66
CA THR A 33 -13.21 6.89 -18.66
C THR A 33 -12.72 7.73 -17.48
N GLN A 34 -12.31 8.97 -17.75
CA GLN A 34 -11.99 9.99 -16.74
C GLN A 34 -13.05 11.10 -16.74
N VAL A 35 -13.05 11.89 -15.66
CA VAL A 35 -13.93 13.07 -15.54
C VAL A 35 -13.66 14.03 -16.70
N GLY A 36 -14.72 14.57 -17.30
CA GLY A 36 -14.62 15.52 -18.43
C GLY A 36 -14.58 14.90 -19.82
N GLY A 37 -14.85 13.59 -19.96
CA GLY A 37 -14.89 12.92 -21.27
C GLY A 37 -13.52 12.67 -21.88
N LEU A 38 -12.48 12.61 -21.02
CA LEU A 38 -11.15 12.16 -21.38
C LEU A 38 -11.05 10.65 -21.15
N TRP A 39 -10.17 10.01 -21.92
CA TRP A 39 -9.82 8.60 -21.75
C TRP A 39 -8.42 8.49 -21.15
N GLN A 40 -8.24 7.58 -20.20
CA GLN A 40 -6.96 7.23 -19.64
C GLN A 40 -6.55 5.83 -20.08
N VAL A 41 -5.31 5.71 -20.57
CA VAL A 41 -4.66 4.43 -20.89
C VAL A 41 -3.36 4.35 -20.12
N SER A 42 -3.05 3.20 -19.52
CA SER A 42 -1.78 2.98 -18.84
C SER A 42 -1.03 1.85 -19.52
N TYR A 43 0.22 2.13 -19.90
CA TYR A 43 1.08 1.21 -20.63
C TYR A 43 2.36 0.97 -19.83
N LEU A 44 2.76 -0.29 -19.69
CA LEU A 44 4.00 -0.65 -19.02
C LEU A 44 5.13 -0.75 -20.06
N HIS A 45 6.15 0.08 -19.92
CA HIS A 45 7.35 0.03 -20.75
C HIS A 45 8.60 -0.13 -19.86
N GLU A 46 9.26 -1.29 -19.96
CA GLU A 46 10.38 -1.65 -19.08
C GLU A 46 9.96 -1.50 -17.60
N ASP A 47 10.61 -0.62 -16.84
CA ASP A 47 10.30 -0.31 -15.43
C ASP A 47 9.51 0.99 -15.26
N HIS A 48 8.84 1.47 -16.32
CA HIS A 48 8.04 2.69 -16.31
C HIS A 48 6.57 2.43 -16.62
N VAL A 49 5.67 2.97 -15.79
CA VAL A 49 4.25 3.08 -16.10
C VAL A 49 4.02 4.40 -16.83
N ILE A 50 3.55 4.32 -18.06
CA ILE A 50 3.24 5.46 -18.91
C ILE A 50 1.73 5.62 -18.94
N THR A 51 1.24 6.71 -18.35
CA THR A 51 -0.19 7.06 -18.37
C THR A 51 -0.44 8.10 -19.45
N LEU A 52 -1.31 7.75 -20.40
CA LEU A 52 -1.78 8.62 -21.48
C LEU A 52 -3.19 9.13 -21.15
N LEU A 53 -3.40 10.44 -21.33
CA LEU A 53 -4.72 11.06 -21.32
C LEU A 53 -5.06 11.48 -22.75
N LEU A 54 -6.16 10.94 -23.25
CA LEU A 54 -6.67 11.14 -24.60
C LEU A 54 -8.00 11.88 -24.56
N ASP A 55 -8.31 12.62 -25.61
CA ASP A 55 -9.66 13.15 -25.81
C ASP A 55 -10.59 12.14 -26.51
N LYS A 56 -11.80 12.58 -26.85
CA LYS A 56 -12.83 11.78 -27.51
C LYS A 56 -12.41 11.26 -28.89
N ASP A 57 -11.47 11.94 -29.55
CA ASP A 57 -10.93 11.56 -30.87
C ASP A 57 -9.61 10.74 -30.73
N LEU A 58 -9.34 10.26 -29.51
CA LEU A 58 -8.14 9.53 -29.13
C LEU A 58 -6.85 10.34 -29.40
N ALA A 59 -6.92 11.67 -29.43
CA ALA A 59 -5.74 12.51 -29.56
C ALA A 59 -5.05 12.67 -28.20
N LEU A 60 -3.72 12.52 -28.18
CA LEU A 60 -2.94 12.63 -26.95
C LEU A 60 -2.96 14.07 -26.44
N ARG A 61 -3.52 14.27 -25.24
CA ARG A 61 -3.54 15.58 -24.55
C ARG A 61 -2.41 15.72 -23.55
N GLN A 62 -2.16 14.65 -22.79
CA GLN A 62 -1.12 14.62 -21.77
C GLN A 62 -0.56 13.21 -21.63
N HIS A 63 0.72 13.12 -21.27
CA HIS A 63 1.34 11.87 -20.85
C HIS A 63 2.20 12.09 -19.61
N ARG A 64 2.25 11.09 -18.73
CA ARG A 64 3.14 11.03 -17.57
C ARG A 64 3.83 9.67 -17.55
N ALA A 65 5.11 9.66 -17.19
CA ALA A 65 5.86 8.44 -16.97
C ALA A 65 6.28 8.39 -15.50
N SER A 66 5.98 7.29 -14.83
CA SER A 66 6.34 7.05 -13.44
C SER A 66 7.18 5.79 -13.37
N THR A 67 8.33 5.87 -12.72
CA THR A 67 9.19 4.70 -12.50
C THR A 67 8.54 3.81 -11.44
N ILE A 68 8.42 2.52 -11.72
CA ILE A 68 8.02 1.54 -10.71
C ILE A 68 9.17 1.45 -9.73
N ALA A 69 8.95 1.85 -8.49
CA ALA A 69 9.93 1.71 -7.43
C ALA A 69 10.15 0.22 -7.13
N ARG A 70 10.97 -0.47 -7.94
CA ARG A 70 11.58 -1.74 -7.57
C ARG A 70 12.52 -1.45 -6.41
N LYS A 71 12.06 -1.63 -5.17
CA LYS A 71 12.97 -1.91 -4.06
C LYS A 71 13.58 -3.28 -4.33
N SER A 72 14.65 -3.34 -5.13
CA SER A 72 15.41 -4.56 -5.31
C SER A 72 16.00 -4.96 -3.96
N GLN A 73 15.82 -6.22 -3.57
CA GLN A 73 16.36 -6.79 -2.34
C GLN A 73 17.90 -6.70 -2.24
N GLU A 74 18.60 -6.36 -3.33
CA GLU A 74 20.06 -6.21 -3.36
C GLU A 74 20.58 -4.95 -2.67
N GLU A 75 19.86 -3.82 -2.67
CA GLU A 75 20.33 -2.59 -1.99
C GLU A 75 20.34 -2.72 -0.46
N VAL A 76 19.55 -3.64 0.10
CA VAL A 76 19.55 -3.93 1.55
C VAL A 76 20.76 -4.78 1.94
N SER A 77 21.26 -5.63 1.03
CA SER A 77 22.41 -6.51 1.28
C SER A 77 23.76 -5.80 1.11
N ALA A 78 23.86 -4.82 0.21
CA ALA A 78 25.10 -4.08 -0.02
C ALA A 78 25.45 -3.09 1.11
N ARG A 79 24.48 -2.70 1.95
CA ARG A 79 24.70 -1.80 3.10
C ARG A 79 25.17 -2.50 4.38
N ALA A 80 25.25 -3.83 4.39
CA ALA A 80 25.62 -4.61 5.57
C ALA A 80 27.12 -4.98 5.65
N THR A 81 27.93 -4.67 4.64
CA THR A 81 29.29 -5.26 4.53
C THR A 81 30.45 -4.27 4.35
N ILE A 82 30.30 -3.00 4.73
CA ILE A 82 31.44 -2.07 4.72
C ILE A 82 31.50 -1.30 6.03
N ALA A 83 32.15 -1.91 7.01
CA ALA A 83 32.74 -1.22 8.16
C ALA A 83 34.17 -1.74 8.33
N GLU A 84 35.15 -0.97 7.83
CA GLU A 84 36.47 -0.68 8.44
C GLU A 84 37.50 -0.24 7.39
N LYS A 85 37.73 1.08 7.27
CA LYS A 85 39.05 1.74 7.48
C LYS A 85 39.00 3.24 7.15
N PRO A 86 39.88 4.09 7.75
CA PRO A 86 39.75 5.54 7.70
C PRO A 86 40.57 6.22 6.58
N ALA A 87 39.99 7.35 6.13
CA ALA A 87 40.58 8.61 5.67
C ALA A 87 41.65 8.64 4.55
N THR A 88 41.30 9.27 3.42
CA THR A 88 42.09 10.40 2.86
C THR A 88 41.19 11.31 2.01
N ALA A 89 41.45 12.61 2.07
CA ALA A 89 40.62 13.70 1.55
C ALA A 89 40.64 13.87 0.01
N SER A 90 39.53 14.36 -0.56
CA SER A 90 39.56 15.26 -1.72
C SER A 90 38.27 16.09 -1.82
N THR A 91 38.45 17.31 -2.32
CA THR A 91 37.55 18.46 -2.28
C THR A 91 36.73 18.54 -3.57
N GLY A 92 35.41 18.74 -3.47
CA GLY A 92 34.55 19.10 -4.60
C GLY A 92 33.13 19.47 -4.15
N PRO A 93 32.51 20.56 -4.65
CA PRO A 93 31.18 20.99 -4.23
C PRO A 93 30.13 20.25 -5.07
N GLY A 94 29.50 19.24 -4.47
CA GLY A 94 28.36 18.54 -5.05
C GLY A 94 27.34 18.29 -3.95
N THR A 95 26.21 18.95 -4.05
CA THR A 95 25.10 19.01 -3.10
C THR A 95 24.78 17.63 -2.52
N ALA A 96 25.22 17.41 -1.28
CA ALA A 96 25.00 16.17 -0.56
C ALA A 96 23.49 16.02 -0.28
N ALA A 97 22.86 15.05 -0.95
CA ALA A 97 21.59 14.51 -0.52
C ALA A 97 21.77 14.04 0.93
N THR A 98 21.09 14.74 1.84
CA THR A 98 21.07 14.38 3.26
C THR A 98 20.56 12.95 3.38
N PRO A 99 21.33 11.99 3.93
CA PRO A 99 20.80 10.66 4.20
C PRO A 99 19.62 10.82 5.16
N ALA A 100 18.45 10.35 4.73
CA ALA A 100 17.26 10.30 5.55
C ALA A 100 17.63 9.63 6.88
N SER A 101 17.61 10.44 7.94
CA SER A 101 17.79 9.97 9.31
C SER A 101 16.85 8.79 9.55
N PRO A 102 17.25 7.72 10.28
CA PRO A 102 16.33 6.65 10.62
C PRO A 102 15.18 7.27 11.43
N GLN A 103 14.03 7.47 10.78
CA GLN A 103 12.88 8.04 11.46
C GLN A 103 12.56 7.16 12.67
N PRO A 104 12.30 7.77 13.83
CA PRO A 104 11.93 7.02 15.03
C PRO A 104 10.65 6.25 14.71
N ARG A 105 10.78 4.94 14.48
CA ARG A 105 9.65 4.08 14.11
C ARG A 105 8.57 4.23 15.18
N ALA A 106 7.40 4.74 14.78
CA ALA A 106 6.26 4.85 15.68
C ALA A 106 6.00 3.50 16.37
N ARG A 107 5.86 3.52 17.70
CA ARG A 107 5.60 2.30 18.46
C ARG A 107 4.14 1.92 18.27
N ALA A 108 3.89 0.68 17.86
CA ALA A 108 2.54 0.11 17.84
C ALA A 108 1.90 0.25 19.22
N SER A 109 0.62 0.63 19.27
CA SER A 109 -0.15 0.70 20.52
C SER A 109 -1.59 0.30 20.30
N ILE A 110 -1.94 -0.89 20.79
CA ILE A 110 -3.32 -1.40 20.69
C ILE A 110 -4.27 -0.59 21.56
N THR A 111 -3.82 -0.13 22.72
CA THR A 111 -4.66 0.67 23.63
C THR A 111 -4.94 2.05 23.06
N LEU A 112 -4.00 2.66 22.34
CA LEU A 112 -4.24 3.92 21.64
C LEU A 112 -5.28 3.74 20.54
N MET A 113 -5.14 2.71 19.69
CA MET A 113 -6.12 2.43 18.63
C MET A 113 -7.52 2.14 19.18
N LEU A 114 -7.62 1.35 20.27
CA LEU A 114 -8.89 1.09 20.94
C LEU A 114 -9.52 2.36 21.53
N LYS A 115 -8.73 3.29 22.04
CA LYS A 115 -9.24 4.57 22.56
C LYS A 115 -9.66 5.53 21.45
N THR A 116 -8.94 5.55 20.33
CA THR A 116 -9.19 6.48 19.22
C THR A 116 -10.39 6.04 18.39
N PHE A 117 -10.49 4.74 18.05
CA PHE A 117 -11.52 4.19 17.14
C PHE A 117 -12.64 3.44 17.88
N GLY A 118 -12.41 3.04 19.13
CA GLY A 118 -13.29 2.10 19.84
C GLY A 118 -13.11 0.65 19.36
N SER A 119 -13.56 -0.30 20.17
CA SER A 119 -13.57 -1.72 19.78
C SER A 119 -14.48 -2.03 18.60
N ARG A 120 -15.53 -1.21 18.38
CA ARG A 120 -16.50 -1.42 17.31
C ARG A 120 -15.89 -1.20 15.94
N GLU A 121 -15.21 -0.08 15.71
CA GLU A 121 -14.63 0.21 14.40
C GLU A 121 -13.45 -0.72 14.09
N LEU A 122 -12.60 -0.97 15.09
CA LEU A 122 -11.41 -1.81 14.91
C LEU A 122 -11.74 -3.27 14.56
N GLU A 123 -12.95 -3.76 14.86
CA GLU A 123 -13.39 -5.12 14.50
C GLU A 123 -13.54 -5.31 12.98
N TYR A 124 -13.92 -4.25 12.27
CA TYR A 124 -14.12 -4.24 10.82
C TYR A 124 -12.80 -4.27 10.04
N VAL A 125 -11.70 -3.81 10.64
CA VAL A 125 -10.35 -3.85 10.05
C VAL A 125 -9.59 -5.11 10.45
N MET A 126 -9.82 -5.64 11.65
CA MET A 126 -9.09 -6.80 12.14
C MET A 126 -9.31 -8.05 11.27
N LYS A 127 -10.55 -8.28 10.80
CA LYS A 127 -10.88 -9.41 9.92
C LYS A 127 -10.10 -9.38 8.59
N PRO A 128 -10.18 -8.34 7.75
CA PRO A 128 -9.49 -8.28 6.46
C PRO A 128 -7.96 -8.42 6.61
N VAL A 129 -7.38 -7.80 7.64
CA VAL A 129 -5.94 -7.96 7.93
C VAL A 129 -5.56 -9.41 8.23
N MET A 130 -6.41 -10.15 8.94
CA MET A 130 -6.17 -11.56 9.28
C MET A 130 -6.39 -12.50 8.08
N THR A 131 -7.37 -12.21 7.22
CA THR A 131 -7.66 -12.99 6.00
C THR A 131 -6.69 -12.68 4.86
N GLY A 132 -6.01 -11.53 4.91
CA GLY A 132 -5.09 -11.07 3.89
C GLY A 132 -5.75 -10.24 2.79
N ASP A 133 -6.95 -9.72 3.04
CA ASP A 133 -7.57 -8.71 2.19
C ASP A 133 -6.87 -7.36 2.41
N THR A 134 -6.77 -6.57 1.35
CA THR A 134 -6.08 -5.29 1.40
C THR A 134 -6.82 -4.27 2.26
N VAL A 135 -6.10 -3.63 3.17
CA VAL A 135 -6.61 -2.54 4.01
C VAL A 135 -5.95 -1.22 3.64
N ILE A 136 -6.78 -0.23 3.35
CA ILE A 136 -6.38 1.13 3.06
C ILE A 136 -6.46 1.96 4.34
N VAL A 137 -5.44 2.76 4.62
CA VAL A 137 -5.38 3.64 5.80
C VAL A 137 -5.16 5.07 5.31
N THR A 138 -5.93 6.02 5.83
CA THR A 138 -5.87 7.42 5.40
C THR A 138 -6.11 8.36 6.58
N GLY A 139 -5.50 9.54 6.54
CA GLY A 139 -5.63 10.59 7.55
C GLY A 139 -4.27 11.14 7.98
N ASP A 140 -4.21 11.74 9.18
CA ASP A 140 -2.98 12.32 9.71
C ASP A 140 -1.76 11.35 9.68
N MET A 141 -0.64 11.84 9.15
CA MET A 141 0.59 11.06 8.96
C MET A 141 1.15 10.46 10.25
N ALA A 142 1.07 11.18 11.38
CA ALA A 142 1.59 10.68 12.64
C ALA A 142 0.73 9.53 13.20
N LEU A 143 -0.59 9.62 13.03
CA LEU A 143 -1.51 8.54 13.39
C LEU A 143 -1.41 7.36 12.43
N LEU A 144 -1.14 7.61 11.16
CA LEU A 144 -1.04 6.60 10.12
C LEU A 144 0.05 5.57 10.41
N GLU A 145 1.25 6.00 10.81
CA GLU A 145 2.34 5.08 11.16
C GLU A 145 1.99 4.19 12.36
N ILE A 146 1.32 4.78 13.37
CA ILE A 146 0.89 4.06 14.57
C ILE A 146 -0.19 3.04 14.21
N ALA A 147 -1.16 3.44 13.39
CA ALA A 147 -2.24 2.58 12.93
C ALA A 147 -1.68 1.38 12.17
N ILE A 148 -0.88 1.60 11.13
CA ILE A 148 -0.24 0.53 10.35
C ILE A 148 0.62 -0.37 11.24
N SER A 149 1.40 0.21 12.16
CA SER A 149 2.23 -0.56 13.10
C SER A 149 1.39 -1.43 14.05
N THR A 150 0.20 -0.95 14.42
CA THR A 150 -0.72 -1.71 15.26
C THR A 150 -1.43 -2.82 14.48
N LEU A 151 -1.83 -2.57 13.22
CA LEU A 151 -2.44 -3.59 12.36
C LEU A 151 -1.52 -4.80 12.14
N LYS A 152 -0.21 -4.58 12.07
CA LYS A 152 0.79 -5.67 12.02
C LYS A 152 0.66 -6.66 13.17
N LEU A 153 0.19 -6.22 14.34
CA LEU A 153 0.03 -7.10 15.50
C LEU A 153 -1.11 -8.11 15.31
N PHE A 154 -2.02 -7.87 14.36
CA PHE A 154 -3.14 -8.76 14.06
C PHE A 154 -2.75 -9.99 13.25
N VAL A 155 -1.54 -10.01 12.68
CA VAL A 155 -1.08 -11.08 11.79
C VAL A 155 -0.01 -11.91 12.48
N HIS A 156 -0.14 -13.23 12.40
CA HIS A 156 0.85 -14.15 12.92
C HIS A 156 1.65 -14.79 11.79
N LYS A 157 2.98 -14.63 11.82
CA LYS A 157 3.97 -15.26 10.93
C LYS A 157 3.90 -14.92 9.44
N LYS A 158 2.79 -14.41 8.91
CA LYS A 158 2.74 -13.89 7.54
C LYS A 158 3.51 -12.57 7.46
N GLU A 159 4.42 -12.48 6.49
CA GLU A 159 5.05 -11.22 6.13
C GLU A 159 4.05 -10.37 5.35
N LEU A 160 3.74 -9.19 5.89
CA LEU A 160 2.83 -8.25 5.25
C LEU A 160 3.58 -7.35 4.28
N LYS A 161 3.10 -7.25 3.04
CA LYS A 161 3.53 -6.26 2.07
C LYS A 161 2.85 -4.93 2.39
N ILE A 162 3.63 -3.93 2.77
CA ILE A 162 3.08 -2.67 3.28
C ILE A 162 3.66 -1.50 2.51
N ASN A 163 2.77 -0.67 1.97
CA ASN A 163 3.12 0.65 1.49
C ASN A 163 2.74 1.66 2.58
N TRP A 164 3.75 2.29 3.20
CA TRP A 164 3.52 3.15 4.35
C TRP A 164 2.75 4.42 4.01
N TYR A 165 3.02 5.03 2.86
CA TYR A 165 2.29 6.22 2.42
C TYR A 165 2.54 6.42 0.92
N THR A 166 1.51 6.80 0.19
CA THR A 166 1.60 7.16 -1.22
C THR A 166 0.63 8.27 -1.59
N GLU A 167 1.10 9.18 -2.44
CA GLU A 167 0.28 10.23 -3.06
C GLU A 167 -0.13 9.86 -4.49
N THR A 168 0.35 8.72 -4.99
CA THR A 168 -0.02 8.15 -6.28
C THR A 168 -0.77 6.85 -6.10
N PHE A 169 -1.68 6.55 -7.04
CA PHE A 169 -2.40 5.28 -7.07
C PHE A 169 -1.45 4.08 -7.14
N VAL A 170 -1.76 3.05 -6.37
CA VAL A 170 -1.06 1.77 -6.30
C VAL A 170 -2.10 0.64 -6.31
N ASP A 171 -1.84 -0.44 -7.03
CA ASP A 171 -2.77 -1.57 -7.12
C ASP A 171 -2.93 -2.25 -5.74
N PRO A 172 -4.17 -2.40 -5.22
CA PRO A 172 -4.43 -3.09 -3.97
C PRO A 172 -3.85 -4.50 -3.91
N ARG A 173 -3.75 -5.20 -5.03
CA ARG A 173 -3.30 -6.61 -5.09
C ARG A 173 -1.82 -6.79 -4.74
N ASP A 174 -1.03 -5.72 -4.82
CA ASP A 174 0.41 -5.76 -4.57
C ASP A 174 0.74 -5.64 -3.07
N TYR A 175 -0.20 -5.19 -2.24
CA TYR A 175 0.03 -4.84 -0.83
C TYR A 175 -1.12 -5.34 0.07
N ASP A 176 -0.78 -5.75 1.29
CA ASP A 176 -1.77 -6.10 2.31
C ASP A 176 -2.29 -4.85 3.05
N ILE A 177 -1.43 -3.83 3.22
CA ILE A 177 -1.80 -2.56 3.88
C ILE A 177 -1.19 -1.39 3.11
N ILE A 178 -2.00 -0.38 2.81
CA ILE A 178 -1.59 0.81 2.04
C ILE A 178 -2.00 2.07 2.79
N GLY A 179 -1.03 2.91 3.14
CA GLY A 179 -1.29 4.29 3.54
C GLY A 179 -1.45 5.19 2.32
N ILE A 180 -2.53 5.97 2.25
CA ILE A 180 -2.82 6.86 1.12
C ILE A 180 -3.13 8.29 1.54
N ALA A 181 -2.86 9.24 0.64
CA ALA A 181 -3.40 10.60 0.73
C ALA A 181 -4.94 10.60 0.63
N GLU A 182 -5.60 11.54 1.30
CA GLU A 182 -7.06 11.61 1.37
C GLU A 182 -7.74 11.71 -0.01
N GLY A 183 -7.16 12.45 -0.94
CA GLY A 183 -7.69 12.59 -2.31
C GLY A 183 -7.68 11.31 -3.13
N LEU A 184 -7.11 10.21 -2.63
CA LEU A 184 -7.10 8.91 -3.30
C LEU A 184 -8.20 7.96 -2.84
N LYS A 185 -9.00 8.31 -1.80
CA LYS A 185 -10.05 7.44 -1.23
C LYS A 185 -10.99 6.87 -2.31
N ASP A 186 -11.39 7.69 -3.28
CA ASP A 186 -12.34 7.31 -4.33
C ASP A 186 -11.84 6.21 -5.28
N TYR A 187 -10.51 6.03 -5.39
CA TYR A 187 -9.92 4.98 -6.23
C TYR A 187 -9.94 3.59 -5.56
N TYR A 188 -10.28 3.53 -4.27
CA TYR A 188 -10.29 2.31 -3.45
C TYR A 188 -11.68 1.95 -2.95
N SER A 189 -12.71 2.18 -3.78
CA SER A 189 -14.11 2.03 -3.39
C SER A 189 -14.52 0.60 -2.99
N THR A 190 -13.72 -0.40 -3.36
CA THR A 190 -13.99 -1.82 -3.10
C THR A 190 -13.27 -2.36 -1.86
N GLU A 191 -12.21 -1.69 -1.44
CA GLU A 191 -11.33 -2.11 -0.35
C GLU A 191 -11.87 -1.62 0.99
N VAL A 192 -11.37 -2.23 2.08
CA VAL A 192 -11.66 -1.77 3.44
C VAL A 192 -10.81 -0.54 3.73
N ILE A 193 -11.46 0.59 3.97
CA ILE A 193 -10.79 1.87 4.23
C ILE A 193 -10.94 2.22 5.71
N MET A 194 -9.82 2.38 6.39
CA MET A 194 -9.72 2.92 7.74
C MET A 194 -9.40 4.41 7.66
N ASP A 195 -10.41 5.25 7.93
CA ASP A 195 -10.29 6.69 7.97
C ASP A 195 -9.95 7.16 9.39
N LEU A 196 -8.72 7.65 9.57
CA LEU A 196 -8.22 8.07 10.87
C LEU A 196 -8.78 9.43 11.30
N ASP A 197 -9.15 10.28 10.35
CA ASP A 197 -9.66 11.62 10.62
C ASP A 197 -11.15 11.56 10.97
N GLU A 198 -11.92 10.78 10.22
CA GLU A 198 -13.34 10.53 10.51
C GLU A 198 -13.56 9.51 11.64
N LYS A 199 -12.51 8.76 12.01
CA LYS A 199 -12.54 7.67 12.99
C LYS A 199 -13.56 6.58 12.63
N LYS A 200 -13.62 6.22 11.35
CA LYS A 200 -14.58 5.26 10.82
C LYS A 200 -13.91 4.26 9.90
N VAL A 201 -14.56 3.11 9.75
CA VAL A 201 -14.14 2.08 8.80
C VAL A 201 -15.23 1.92 7.73
N VAL A 202 -14.84 2.08 6.47
CA VAL A 202 -15.70 1.93 5.31
C VAL A 202 -15.47 0.54 4.69
N ASN A 203 -16.54 -0.07 4.17
CA ASN A 203 -16.54 -1.39 3.52
C ASN A 203 -16.08 -2.58 4.36
N GLY A 204 -15.81 -2.40 5.65
CA GLY A 204 -15.45 -3.49 6.53
C GLY A 204 -16.67 -4.32 6.96
N GLU A 205 -16.49 -5.64 7.08
CA GLU A 205 -17.54 -6.56 7.52
C GLU A 205 -17.47 -6.81 9.03
N PRO A 206 -18.62 -6.85 9.73
CA PRO A 206 -18.62 -7.13 11.16
C PRO A 206 -18.13 -8.55 11.44
N CYS A 207 -17.35 -8.70 12.52
CA CYS A 207 -16.86 -10.01 12.96
C CYS A 207 -17.03 -10.20 14.46
N ASP A 208 -17.96 -11.08 14.86
CA ASP A 208 -18.24 -11.35 16.28
C ASP A 208 -17.04 -11.91 17.04
N TYR A 209 -16.17 -12.66 16.37
CA TYR A 209 -14.93 -13.12 16.97
C TYR A 209 -14.02 -11.93 17.31
N CYS A 210 -13.72 -11.07 16.33
CA CYS A 210 -12.90 -9.87 16.50
C CYS A 210 -13.47 -8.98 17.60
N ARG A 211 -14.79 -8.76 17.60
CA ARG A 211 -15.52 -8.04 18.65
C ARG A 211 -15.22 -8.56 20.05
N LYS A 212 -15.35 -9.88 20.26
CA LYS A 212 -15.09 -10.53 21.56
C LYS A 212 -13.63 -10.44 21.97
N VAL A 213 -12.71 -10.50 21.01
CA VAL A 213 -11.28 -10.28 21.26
C VAL A 213 -11.05 -8.85 21.74
N LEU A 214 -11.46 -7.85 20.96
CA LEU A 214 -11.21 -6.44 21.23
C LEU A 214 -11.85 -5.97 22.54
N LYS A 215 -13.10 -6.38 22.83
CA LYS A 215 -13.75 -6.10 24.14
C LYS A 215 -12.98 -6.69 25.32
N GLY A 216 -12.30 -7.82 25.14
CA GLY A 216 -11.44 -8.41 26.15
C GLY A 216 -10.17 -7.58 26.42
N LEU A 217 -9.67 -6.88 25.40
CA LEU A 217 -8.44 -6.10 25.46
C LEU A 217 -8.65 -4.70 26.05
N GLU A 218 -9.84 -4.10 25.91
CA GLU A 218 -10.15 -2.76 26.43
C GLU A 218 -9.89 -2.60 27.93
N LYS A 219 -10.04 -3.70 28.71
CA LYS A 219 -9.85 -3.69 30.17
C LYS A 219 -8.40 -3.99 30.60
N MET A 220 -7.48 -4.17 29.65
CA MET A 220 -6.11 -4.58 29.91
C MET A 220 -5.12 -3.43 29.70
N ASN A 221 -3.95 -3.51 30.35
CA ASN A 221 -2.84 -2.61 30.04
C ASN A 221 -2.16 -3.01 28.71
N GLU A 222 -1.42 -2.09 28.09
CA GLU A 222 -0.80 -2.29 26.76
C GLU A 222 0.00 -3.61 26.67
N THR A 223 0.88 -3.88 27.64
CA THR A 223 1.73 -5.06 27.63
C THR A 223 0.93 -6.36 27.72
N LYS A 224 -0.10 -6.42 28.60
CA LYS A 224 -0.97 -7.59 28.71
C LYS A 224 -1.87 -7.72 27.49
N ALA A 225 -2.40 -6.61 26.97
CA ALA A 225 -3.25 -6.58 25.80
C ALA A 225 -2.51 -7.12 24.56
N ALA A 226 -1.29 -6.65 24.29
CA ALA A 226 -0.48 -7.13 23.17
C ALA A 226 -0.14 -8.63 23.31
N LYS A 227 0.21 -9.10 24.51
CA LYS A 227 0.49 -10.52 24.77
C LYS A 227 -0.76 -11.39 24.58
N GLU A 228 -1.90 -10.93 25.07
CA GLU A 228 -3.18 -11.62 24.97
C GLU A 228 -3.68 -11.67 23.52
N LEU A 229 -3.60 -10.55 22.80
CA LEU A 229 -3.92 -10.45 21.39
C LEU A 229 -3.10 -11.45 20.58
N LYS A 230 -1.78 -11.45 20.76
CA LYS A 230 -0.88 -12.41 20.10
C LYS A 230 -1.27 -13.86 20.40
N ARG A 231 -1.58 -14.18 21.67
CA ARG A 231 -2.03 -15.52 22.08
C ARG A 231 -3.32 -15.93 21.37
N ARG A 232 -4.31 -15.03 21.30
CA ARG A 232 -5.61 -15.31 20.66
C ARG A 232 -5.48 -15.50 19.16
N ILE A 233 -4.71 -14.65 18.49
CA ILE A 233 -4.45 -14.76 17.05
C ILE A 233 -3.75 -16.10 16.75
N VAL A 234 -2.73 -16.48 17.51
CA VAL A 234 -2.06 -17.79 17.35
C VAL A 234 -3.06 -18.94 17.45
N ASN A 235 -3.99 -18.88 18.39
CA ASN A 235 -5.03 -19.90 18.55
C ASN A 235 -6.00 -19.94 17.36
N VAL A 236 -6.34 -18.79 16.77
CA VAL A 236 -7.14 -18.75 15.52
C VAL A 236 -6.39 -19.44 14.40
N TYR A 237 -5.16 -19.01 14.10
CA TYR A 237 -4.38 -19.61 13.01
C TYR A 237 -4.18 -21.11 13.19
N ARG A 238 -3.95 -21.57 14.43
CA ARG A 238 -3.92 -23.01 14.72
C ARG A 238 -5.27 -23.66 14.38
N ASN A 239 -6.39 -23.15 14.86
CA ASN A 239 -7.69 -23.78 14.59
C ASN A 239 -8.11 -23.71 13.12
N THR A 240 -7.81 -22.63 12.41
CA THR A 240 -8.18 -22.46 10.99
C THR A 240 -7.31 -23.32 10.07
N LEU A 241 -6.01 -23.47 10.35
CA LEU A 241 -5.13 -24.35 9.57
C LEU A 241 -5.52 -25.84 9.69
N TRP A 242 -6.14 -26.25 10.79
CA TRP A 242 -6.65 -27.62 10.95
C TRP A 242 -7.93 -27.90 10.14
N MET A 243 -8.66 -26.87 9.69
CA MET A 243 -9.86 -27.07 8.86
C MET A 243 -9.57 -27.24 7.36
N HIS A 244 -8.38 -26.86 6.89
CA HIS A 244 -7.99 -26.99 5.47
C HIS A 244 -7.06 -28.18 5.18
N GLN A 245 -6.87 -29.09 6.15
CA GLN A 245 -6.06 -30.30 6.02
C GLN A 245 -6.87 -31.61 6.03
N ILE A 246 -8.19 -31.53 5.90
CA ILE A 246 -9.13 -32.66 5.72
C ILE A 246 -9.86 -32.46 4.39
#